data_AF-A0A1N7PP69-F1
#
_entry.id   AF-A0A1N7PP69-F1
#
_cell.length_a   1.000
_cell.length_b   1.000
_cell.length_c   1.000
_cell.angle_alpha   90.00
_cell.angle_beta   90.00
_cell.angle_gamma   90.00
#
_symmetry.space_group_name_H-M   'P 1'
#
loop_
_entity.id
_entity.type
_entity.pdbx_description
1 polymer ?
#
loop_
_entity_poly.entity_id
_entity_poly.type
_entity_poly.pdbx_seq_one_letter_code
_entity_poly.pdbx_strand_id
1 'polypeptide(L)'
;MGPTHRPVARTDAPGPTVQSAGEVKINRGPALERATATRGAPRMLAGRVSHVRDGDTIEVAGTPVRLGDLDCAELGSADGARARRAMVSLADGAHVTCALDGRRSYDREIGRCRLVGGPDLARAMRDRGICGG
;
A
#
# COMPACT_ATOMS: atom_id res chain seq x y z
N MET A 1 -31.95 -36.18 45.37
CA MET A 1 -33.16 -35.81 44.61
C MET A 1 -32.74 -35.55 43.17
N GLY A 2 -32.98 -36.49 42.27
CA GLY A 2 -32.89 -36.23 40.82
C GLY A 2 -34.20 -35.62 40.30
N PRO A 3 -34.45 -35.66 38.99
CA PRO A 3 -33.65 -35.07 37.90
C PRO A 3 -34.57 -34.32 36.89
N THR A 4 -34.08 -34.13 35.66
CA THR A 4 -34.82 -33.85 34.40
C THR A 4 -35.08 -32.35 34.08
N HIS A 5 -34.90 -31.83 32.86
CA HIS A 5 -35.02 -32.41 31.51
C HIS A 5 -34.06 -31.76 30.47
N ARG A 6 -33.43 -32.60 29.64
CA ARG A 6 -33.26 -32.40 28.17
C ARG A 6 -34.52 -33.01 27.49
N PRO A 7 -34.80 -32.90 26.17
CA PRO A 7 -34.04 -32.37 25.01
C PRO A 7 -34.94 -31.42 24.13
N VAL A 8 -34.58 -30.93 22.93
CA VAL A 8 -34.76 -31.58 21.61
C VAL A 8 -34.09 -30.80 20.48
N ALA A 9 -33.52 -31.56 19.52
CA ALA A 9 -33.04 -31.14 18.22
C ALA A 9 -34.16 -31.08 17.16
N ARG A 10 -33.98 -30.26 16.11
CA ARG A 10 -34.52 -30.40 14.73
C ARG A 10 -33.53 -29.65 13.81
N THR A 11 -32.69 -30.28 12.99
CA THR A 11 -32.92 -30.89 11.65
C THR A 11 -33.88 -30.10 10.75
N ASP A 12 -33.36 -29.42 9.72
CA ASP A 12 -33.40 -29.80 8.28
C ASP A 12 -33.21 -28.58 7.36
N ALA A 13 -32.34 -28.72 6.35
CA ALA A 13 -32.24 -27.87 5.15
C ALA A 13 -33.27 -28.38 4.11
N PRO A 14 -33.87 -27.54 3.23
CA PRO A 14 -33.27 -27.23 1.90
C PRO A 14 -33.58 -25.79 1.43
N GLY A 15 -32.78 -25.13 0.59
CA GLY A 15 -32.80 -25.28 -0.87
C GLY A 15 -33.40 -24.03 -1.55
N PRO A 16 -32.91 -23.62 -2.75
CA PRO A 16 -33.27 -22.35 -3.40
C PRO A 16 -34.44 -22.51 -4.39
N THR A 17 -35.24 -21.46 -4.64
CA THR A 17 -36.22 -21.38 -5.76
C THR A 17 -36.53 -19.87 -5.98
N VAL A 18 -35.90 -19.21 -6.96
CA VAL A 18 -36.43 -18.69 -8.26
C VAL A 18 -37.80 -17.96 -8.13
N GLN A 19 -38.13 -16.83 -8.77
CA GLN A 19 -37.91 -16.41 -10.16
C GLN A 19 -38.45 -14.96 -10.37
N SER A 20 -37.74 -14.18 -11.18
CA SER A 20 -38.16 -13.16 -12.19
C SER A 20 -39.33 -12.17 -11.98
N ALA A 21 -39.06 -10.89 -12.30
CA ALA A 21 -39.60 -10.16 -13.48
C ALA A 21 -39.88 -8.68 -13.16
N GLY A 22 -39.04 -7.80 -13.71
CA GLY A 22 -39.20 -6.35 -13.62
C GLY A 22 -38.23 -5.70 -14.60
N GLU A 23 -38.49 -5.87 -15.89
CA GLU A 23 -37.69 -5.31 -16.98
C GLU A 23 -37.95 -3.79 -17.06
N VAL A 24 -37.16 -3.01 -16.33
CA VAL A 24 -37.13 -1.56 -16.52
C VAL A 24 -36.32 -1.28 -17.79
N LYS A 25 -37.03 -1.03 -18.87
CA LYS A 25 -36.50 -0.60 -20.17
C LYS A 25 -35.96 0.82 -20.06
N ILE A 26 -34.70 0.97 -19.66
CA ILE A 26 -33.99 2.26 -19.73
C ILE A 26 -33.31 2.40 -21.08
N ASN A 27 -33.94 3.16 -21.98
CA ASN A 27 -33.23 3.75 -23.11
C ASN A 27 -32.28 4.83 -22.57
N ARG A 28 -31.03 4.47 -22.29
CA ARG A 28 -29.95 5.42 -22.04
C ARG A 28 -28.81 5.08 -22.98
N GLY A 29 -28.35 6.09 -23.72
CA GLY A 29 -27.28 6.00 -24.73
C GLY A 29 -25.98 5.43 -24.19
N PRO A 30 -24.92 5.32 -25.03
CA PRO A 30 -23.73 4.55 -24.69
C PRO A 30 -23.18 5.04 -23.35
N ALA A 31 -23.31 4.18 -22.34
CA ALA A 31 -22.72 4.37 -21.05
C ALA A 31 -21.21 4.47 -21.29
N LEU A 32 -20.67 5.65 -20.98
CA LEU A 32 -19.24 5.95 -20.84
C LEU A 32 -18.52 4.69 -20.37
N GLU A 33 -17.88 4.00 -21.31
CA GLU A 33 -17.07 2.83 -21.05
C GLU A 33 -16.14 3.17 -19.90
N ARG A 34 -16.30 2.45 -18.79
CA ARG A 34 -15.35 2.50 -17.70
C ARG A 34 -14.01 2.08 -18.30
N ALA A 35 -13.16 3.06 -18.57
CA ALA A 35 -11.79 2.84 -18.96
C ALA A 35 -11.12 2.04 -17.84
N THR A 36 -11.12 0.71 -17.98
CA THR A 36 -10.15 -0.15 -17.32
C THR A 36 -8.81 0.23 -17.91
N ALA A 37 -8.17 1.25 -17.33
CA ALA A 37 -6.78 1.53 -17.58
C ALA A 37 -6.04 0.22 -17.29
N THR A 38 -5.50 -0.41 -18.33
CA THR A 38 -4.50 -1.47 -18.18
C THR A 38 -3.42 -0.88 -17.29
N ARG A 39 -3.41 -1.26 -16.02
CA ARG A 39 -2.32 -0.88 -15.12
C ARG A 39 -1.12 -1.67 -15.61
N GLY A 40 -0.34 -1.04 -16.50
CA GLY A 40 0.93 -1.59 -16.95
C GLY A 40 1.76 -1.99 -15.73
N ALA A 41 2.64 -2.97 -15.92
CA ALA A 41 3.55 -3.38 -14.86
C ALA A 41 4.27 -2.14 -14.29
N PRO A 42 4.46 -2.06 -12.95
CA PRO A 42 5.11 -0.91 -12.34
C PRO A 42 6.50 -0.73 -12.95
N ARG A 43 6.89 0.53 -13.19
CA ARG A 43 8.24 0.82 -13.66
C ARG A 43 9.21 0.48 -12.53
N MET A 44 10.17 -0.39 -12.82
CA MET A 44 11.20 -0.76 -11.86
C MET A 44 12.40 0.18 -11.96
N LEU A 45 12.84 0.71 -10.83
CA LEU A 45 14.06 1.51 -10.67
C LEU A 45 14.96 0.82 -9.66
N ALA A 46 16.23 0.57 -10.01
CA ALA A 46 17.18 -0.07 -9.12
C ALA A 46 18.51 0.70 -9.11
N GLY A 47 19.19 0.67 -7.97
CA GLY A 47 20.48 1.32 -7.82
C GLY A 47 20.85 1.55 -6.35
N ARG A 48 22.00 2.19 -6.14
CA ARG A 48 22.37 2.69 -4.82
C ARG A 48 21.52 3.90 -4.45
N VAL A 49 21.16 3.99 -3.17
CA VAL A 49 20.67 5.24 -2.61
C VAL A 49 21.82 6.24 -2.58
N SER A 50 21.68 7.34 -3.31
CA SER A 50 22.69 8.40 -3.40
C SER A 50 22.50 9.50 -2.37
N HIS A 51 21.27 9.68 -1.88
CA HIS A 51 20.93 10.70 -0.91
C HIS A 51 19.61 10.35 -0.20
N VAL A 52 19.53 10.66 1.10
CA VAL A 52 18.28 10.60 1.88
C VAL A 52 17.80 12.03 2.16
N ARG A 53 16.67 12.41 1.56
CA ARG A 53 16.10 13.75 1.72
C ARG A 53 15.43 13.89 3.08
N ASP A 54 14.56 12.94 3.44
CA ASP A 54 13.81 12.93 4.70
C ASP A 54 13.45 11.49 5.12
N GLY A 55 12.46 11.34 6.00
CA GLY A 55 12.04 10.03 6.53
C GLY A 55 11.30 9.13 5.53
N ASP A 56 10.73 9.71 4.46
CA ASP A 56 9.95 8.99 3.46
C ASP A 56 10.43 9.16 2.02
N THR A 57 11.49 9.95 1.80
CA THR A 57 12.02 10.26 0.47
C THR A 57 13.53 9.96 0.38
N ILE A 58 13.89 9.11 -0.59
CA ILE A 58 15.27 8.76 -0.95
C ILE A 58 15.55 9.08 -2.42
N GLU A 59 16.82 9.22 -2.80
CA GLU A 59 17.24 9.35 -4.19
C GLU A 59 17.94 8.09 -4.68
N VAL A 60 17.48 7.55 -5.81
CA VAL A 60 18.02 6.34 -6.45
C VAL A 60 18.27 6.65 -7.92
N ALA A 61 19.51 6.44 -8.39
CA ALA A 61 19.91 6.74 -9.77
C ALA A 61 19.48 8.17 -10.22
N GLY A 62 19.66 9.16 -9.34
CA GLY A 62 19.28 10.55 -9.60
C GLY A 62 17.78 10.85 -9.57
N THR A 63 16.94 9.86 -9.25
CA THR A 63 15.48 10.02 -9.14
C THR A 63 15.07 10.08 -7.67
N PRO A 64 14.47 11.17 -7.20
CA PRO A 64 13.83 11.21 -5.88
C PRO A 64 12.58 10.32 -5.87
N VAL A 65 12.49 9.42 -4.91
CA VAL A 65 11.38 8.48 -4.73
C VAL A 65 10.78 8.69 -3.35
N ARG A 66 9.50 9.09 -3.31
CA ARG A 66 8.67 9.09 -2.10
C ARG A 66 8.07 7.70 -1.88
N LEU A 67 8.21 7.18 -0.68
CA LEU A 67 7.63 5.92 -0.24
C LEU A 67 6.12 6.12 -0.05
N GLY A 68 5.32 5.60 -0.99
CA GLY A 68 3.91 5.95 -1.11
C GLY A 68 3.01 5.43 0.02
N ASP A 69 3.46 4.45 0.79
CA ASP A 69 2.77 3.88 1.96
C ASP A 69 3.44 4.28 3.29
N LEU A 70 4.25 5.34 3.30
CA LEU A 70 4.92 5.84 4.49
C LEU A 70 4.60 7.31 4.72
N ASP A 71 4.25 7.65 5.96
CA ASP A 71 4.05 9.02 6.39
C ASP A 71 4.95 9.30 7.60
N CYS A 72 5.84 10.29 7.47
CA CYS A 72 6.79 10.67 8.52
C CYS A 72 6.53 12.11 8.95
N ALA A 73 6.87 12.43 10.21
CA ALA A 73 6.74 13.78 10.72
C ALA A 73 7.52 14.82 9.87
N GLU A 74 6.96 16.02 9.79
CA GLU A 74 7.48 17.12 8.98
C GLU A 74 8.94 17.47 9.29
N LEU A 75 9.66 17.87 8.24
CA LEU A 75 11.02 18.40 8.37
C LEU A 75 11.04 19.63 9.30
N GLY A 76 12.09 19.73 10.13
CA GLY A 76 12.22 20.79 11.14
C GLY A 76 11.64 20.43 12.51
N SER A 77 10.88 19.34 12.63
CA SER A 77 10.50 18.76 13.91
C SER A 77 11.59 17.80 14.45
N ALA A 78 11.59 17.55 15.77
CA ALA A 78 12.48 16.56 16.38
C ALA A 78 12.23 15.14 15.84
N ASP A 79 10.96 14.80 15.60
CA ASP A 79 10.55 13.52 15.05
C ASP A 79 10.92 13.38 13.57
N GLY A 80 10.77 14.43 12.76
CA GLY A 80 11.22 14.45 11.37
C GLY A 80 12.74 14.26 11.27
N ALA A 81 13.52 14.89 12.16
CA ALA A 81 14.96 14.67 12.23
C ALA A 81 15.32 13.24 12.65
N ARG A 82 14.57 12.63 13.58
CA ARG A 82 14.70 11.22 13.95
C ARG A 82 14.38 10.29 12.78
N ALA A 83 13.32 10.57 12.03
CA ALA A 83 12.93 9.81 10.84
C ALA A 83 14.01 9.84 9.77
N ARG A 84 14.54 11.03 9.45
CA ARG A 84 15.65 11.17 8.50
C ARG A 84 16.88 10.35 8.93
N ARG A 85 17.31 10.45 10.19
CA ARG A 85 18.47 9.69 10.69
C ARG A 85 18.28 8.17 10.58
N ALA A 86 17.06 7.70 10.85
CA ALA A 86 16.75 6.28 10.77
C ALA A 86 16.72 5.76 9.32
N MET A 87 16.25 6.57 8.38
CA MET A 87 16.29 6.26 6.96
C MET A 87 17.73 6.26 6.43
N VAL A 88 18.57 7.24 6.82
CA VAL A 88 20.01 7.25 6.52
C VAL A 88 20.67 5.96 7.01
N SER A 89 20.46 5.59 8.27
CA SER A 89 21.05 4.38 8.85
C SER A 89 20.57 3.09 8.18
N LEU A 90 19.38 3.11 7.58
CA LEU A 90 18.78 1.95 6.92
C LEU A 90 19.25 1.79 5.47
N ALA A 91 19.38 2.89 4.74
CA ALA A 91 19.37 2.86 3.28
C ALA A 91 20.53 3.60 2.61
N ASP A 92 21.22 4.51 3.30
CA ASP A 92 22.27 5.32 2.66
C ASP A 92 23.39 4.45 2.07
N GLY A 93 23.70 4.66 0.79
CA GLY A 93 24.66 3.85 0.03
C GLY A 93 24.23 2.40 -0.29
N ALA A 94 23.13 1.92 0.27
CA ALA A 94 22.63 0.56 0.06
C ALA A 94 21.98 0.41 -1.32
N HIS A 95 21.99 -0.81 -1.86
CA HIS A 95 21.27 -1.13 -3.10
C HIS A 95 19.80 -1.38 -2.81
N VAL A 96 18.93 -0.73 -3.58
CA VAL A 96 17.48 -0.87 -3.48
C VAL A 96 16.86 -1.18 -4.84
N THR A 97 15.67 -1.76 -4.80
CA THR A 97 14.77 -1.87 -5.95
C THR A 97 13.45 -1.21 -5.60
N CYS A 98 13.00 -0.30 -6.44
CA CYS A 98 11.78 0.48 -6.31
C CYS A 98 10.79 0.12 -7.42
N ALA A 99 9.56 -0.21 -7.05
CA ALA A 99 8.43 -0.33 -7.95
C ALA A 99 7.65 1.00 -7.94
N LEU A 100 7.78 1.78 -9.01
CA LEU A 100 7.11 3.08 -9.15
C LEU A 100 5.69 2.89 -9.68
N ASP A 101 4.74 3.65 -9.12
CA ASP A 101 3.31 3.51 -9.43
C ASP A 101 2.81 4.48 -10.52
N GLY A 102 3.71 5.31 -11.05
CA GLY A 102 3.43 6.30 -12.10
C GLY A 102 2.90 7.64 -11.59
N ARG A 103 2.62 7.77 -10.29
CA ARG A 103 2.27 9.05 -9.68
C ARG A 103 3.51 9.84 -9.31
N ARG A 104 3.37 11.16 -9.24
CA ARG A 104 4.42 12.09 -8.82
C ARG A 104 3.90 13.03 -7.74
N SER A 105 4.80 13.46 -6.86
CA SER A 105 4.58 14.54 -5.90
C SER A 105 5.70 15.56 -6.12
N TYR A 106 5.38 16.67 -6.79
CA TYR A 106 6.36 17.65 -7.27
C TYR A 106 7.44 16.99 -8.15
N ASP A 107 8.69 16.99 -7.71
CA ASP A 107 9.82 16.39 -8.40
C ASP A 107 10.01 14.89 -8.09
N ARG A 108 9.30 14.35 -7.10
CA ARG A 108 9.44 12.98 -6.62
C ARG A 108 8.53 12.02 -7.37
N GLU A 109 9.07 10.89 -7.79
CA GLU A 109 8.28 9.71 -8.18
C GLU A 109 7.69 9.06 -6.92
N ILE A 110 6.52 8.43 -7.02
CA ILE A 110 5.91 7.69 -5.91
C ILE A 110 6.05 6.19 -6.17
N GLY A 111 6.44 5.44 -5.13
CA GLY A 111 6.57 4.00 -5.24
C GLY A 111 6.87 3.29 -3.93
N ARG A 112 7.16 2.00 -4.05
CA ARG A 112 7.60 1.13 -2.96
C ARG A 112 9.04 0.69 -3.19
N CYS A 113 9.92 0.88 -2.22
CA CYS A 113 11.33 0.52 -2.32
C CYS A 113 11.75 -0.50 -1.26
N ARG A 114 12.63 -1.42 -1.65
CA ARG A 114 13.15 -2.51 -0.82
C ARG A 114 14.67 -2.63 -0.97
N LEU A 115 15.36 -2.94 0.13
CA LEU A 115 16.79 -3.28 0.10
C LEU A 115 17.00 -4.62 -0.65
N VAL A 116 18.01 -4.68 -1.51
CA VAL A 116 18.36 -5.94 -2.20
C VAL A 116 18.73 -7.01 -1.15
N GLY A 117 17.97 -8.11 -1.12
CA GLY A 117 18.12 -9.15 -0.10
C GLY A 117 17.59 -8.79 1.30
N GLY A 118 16.91 -7.65 1.44
CA GLY A 118 16.50 -7.08 2.73
C GLY A 118 15.03 -6.65 2.81
N PRO A 119 14.67 -5.89 3.86
CA PRO A 119 13.31 -5.46 4.12
C PRO A 119 12.84 -4.37 3.16
N ASP A 120 11.51 -4.25 3.08
CA ASP A 120 10.82 -3.08 2.54
C ASP A 120 11.10 -1.86 3.43
N LEU A 121 11.47 -0.72 2.83
CA LEU A 121 11.91 0.45 3.56
C LEU A 121 10.78 1.07 4.40
N ALA A 122 9.59 1.20 3.82
CA ALA A 122 8.44 1.76 4.51
C ALA A 122 8.03 0.88 5.70
N ARG A 123 7.95 -0.43 5.48
CA ARG A 123 7.69 -1.38 6.57
C ARG A 123 8.76 -1.29 7.66
N ALA A 124 10.05 -1.28 7.32
CA ALA A 124 11.11 -1.20 8.31
C ALA A 124 11.03 0.09 9.16
N MET A 125 10.60 1.20 8.58
CA MET A 125 10.41 2.46 9.30
C MET A 125 9.19 2.42 10.24
N ARG A 126 8.09 1.78 9.81
CA ARG A 126 6.90 1.55 10.65
C ARG A 126 7.19 0.58 11.80
N ASP A 127 7.88 -0.52 11.52
CA ASP A 127 8.24 -1.54 12.52
C ASP A 127 9.13 -0.96 13.64
N ARG A 128 9.84 0.15 13.37
CA ARG A 128 10.63 0.90 14.36
C ARG A 128 9.82 1.94 15.16
N GLY A 129 8.54 2.14 14.85
CA GLY A 129 7.71 3.18 15.46
C GLY A 129 8.23 4.60 15.18
N ILE A 130 8.76 4.82 13.98
CA ILE A 130 9.35 6.11 13.57
C ILE A 130 8.40 6.89 12.67
N CYS A 131 7.67 6.18 11.81
CA CYS A 131 6.72 6.73 10.84
C CYS A 131 5.42 5.90 10.84
N GLY A 132 4.34 6.49 10.33
CA GLY A 132 3.03 5.87 10.12
C GLY A 132 2.83 5.37 8.69
N GLY A 133 1.59 4.99 8.36
CA GLY A 133 1.19 4.54 7.01
C GLY A 133 -0.18 5.04 6.62
#